data_AF-X0XJ34-F1
#
_entry.id   AF-X0XJ34-F1
#
_cell.length_a   1.000
_cell.length_b   1.000
_cell.length_c   1.000
_cell.angle_alpha   90.00
_cell.angle_beta   90.00
_cell.angle_gamma   90.00
#
_symmetry.space_group_name_H-M   'P 1'
#
loop_
_entity.id
_entity.type
_entity.pdbx_description
1 polymer ?
#
loop_
_entity_poly.entity_id
_entity_poly.type
_entity_poly.pdbx_seq_one_letter_code
_entity_poly.pdbx_strand_id
1 'polypeptide(L)'
;LKGNKVLMVSGSDQHGAPITIRAEQESTTPQEIVAKYHQQFIECWKKLGISFDLFTTTGTPNHTQVTHDIFLTLLDKGYIYKDKMLQAYCPKCQRFLPDRYVEGTCPYCGFTKARGDECDKCGKPLSPVELKELHCHLCSTPPRFESSEHLFLRLSSFQDKLAAWIKEQTHWRRNVLGSTWKFLNEGLRDRAITRDLDWGITVPQSGFECKRIYVWFEAVIGYLSASKEWAKLHGDDTAWQAFWH
;
A
#
# COMPACT_ATOMS: atom_id res chain seq x y z
N LEU A 1 29.13 19.50 11.23
CA LEU A 1 27.65 19.37 11.23
C LEU A 1 27.04 20.69 11.69
N LYS A 2 25.79 21.01 11.30
CA LYS A 2 25.10 22.29 11.60
C LYS A 2 24.48 22.39 13.01
N GLY A 3 24.43 21.29 13.77
CA GLY A 3 23.91 21.27 15.14
C GLY A 3 22.38 21.17 15.27
N ASN A 4 21.66 20.98 14.17
CA ASN A 4 20.21 20.83 14.19
C ASN A 4 19.79 19.51 14.84
N LYS A 5 18.66 19.51 15.55
CA LYS A 5 17.97 18.30 15.94
C LYS A 5 17.26 17.72 14.71
N VAL A 6 17.62 16.49 14.34
CA VAL A 6 17.08 15.79 13.17
C VAL A 6 16.64 14.42 13.61
N LEU A 7 15.49 13.98 13.10
CA LEU A 7 15.01 12.61 13.22
C LEU A 7 14.88 12.02 11.81
N MET A 8 15.80 11.14 11.44
CA MET A 8 15.85 10.45 10.16
C MET A 8 15.43 9.00 10.36
N VAL A 9 14.15 8.72 10.10
CA VAL A 9 13.57 7.38 10.19
C VAL A 9 13.20 6.83 8.81
N SER A 10 13.28 5.51 8.66
CA SER A 10 12.79 4.79 7.49
C SER A 10 12.51 3.33 7.86
N GLY A 11 12.17 2.49 6.90
CA GLY A 11 11.99 1.07 7.13
C GLY A 11 11.65 0.28 5.89
N SER A 12 11.56 -1.04 6.06
CA SER A 12 11.08 -1.94 5.02
C SER A 12 9.55 -2.03 5.03
N ASP A 13 8.93 -1.78 3.88
CA ASP A 13 7.54 -2.14 3.63
C ASP A 13 7.45 -3.67 3.41
N GLN A 14 6.79 -4.35 4.34
CA GLN A 14 6.74 -5.81 4.42
C GLN A 14 5.41 -6.41 3.99
N HIS A 15 4.45 -5.64 3.44
CA HIS A 15 3.14 -6.17 3.08
C HIS A 15 2.80 -6.05 1.58
N GLY A 16 1.70 -6.70 1.19
CA GLY A 16 1.16 -6.66 -0.16
C GLY A 16 1.40 -7.91 -1.02
N ALA A 17 0.62 -8.00 -2.09
CA ALA A 17 0.60 -9.12 -3.03
C ALA A 17 1.96 -9.50 -3.65
N PRO A 18 2.87 -8.58 -4.01
CA PRO A 18 4.15 -8.97 -4.61
C PRO A 18 5.00 -9.86 -3.71
N ILE A 19 4.91 -9.70 -2.39
CA ILE A 19 5.66 -10.50 -1.42
C ILE A 19 5.11 -11.93 -1.37
N THR A 20 3.78 -12.10 -1.42
CA THR A 20 3.16 -13.43 -1.48
C THR A 20 3.48 -14.13 -2.79
N ILE A 21 3.46 -13.42 -3.93
CA ILE A 21 3.90 -13.96 -5.23
C ILE A 21 5.34 -14.48 -5.13
N ARG A 22 6.24 -13.67 -4.56
CA ARG A 22 7.64 -14.04 -4.46
C ARG A 22 7.87 -15.24 -3.55
N ALA A 23 7.15 -15.30 -2.44
CA ALA A 23 7.19 -16.42 -1.52
C ALA A 23 6.73 -17.73 -2.20
N GLU A 24 5.64 -17.68 -2.97
CA GLU A 24 5.15 -18.80 -3.76
C GLU A 24 6.18 -19.24 -4.83
N GLN A 25 6.81 -18.29 -5.53
CA GLN A 25 7.87 -18.57 -6.52
C GLN A 25 9.13 -19.20 -5.93
N GLU A 26 9.53 -18.78 -4.72
CA GLU A 26 10.69 -19.32 -4.01
C GLU A 26 10.33 -20.55 -3.15
N SER A 27 9.08 -21.05 -3.19
CA SER A 27 8.59 -22.13 -2.32
C SER A 27 8.88 -21.90 -0.83
N THR A 28 8.67 -20.68 -0.35
CA THR A 28 8.98 -20.20 1.01
C THR A 28 7.80 -19.39 1.55
N THR A 29 7.92 -18.83 2.75
CA THR A 29 6.87 -17.99 3.36
C THR A 29 7.10 -16.49 3.11
N PRO A 30 6.03 -15.66 3.09
CA PRO A 30 6.17 -14.21 3.04
C PRO A 30 7.08 -13.65 4.14
N GLN A 31 7.02 -14.24 5.35
CA GLN A 31 7.86 -13.87 6.49
C GLN A 31 9.35 -14.07 6.20
N GLU A 32 9.73 -15.19 5.59
CA GLU A 32 11.13 -15.49 5.22
C GLU A 32 11.63 -14.54 4.14
N ILE A 33 10.80 -14.21 3.15
CA ILE A 33 11.12 -13.21 2.11
C ILE A 33 11.43 -11.86 2.75
N VAL A 34 10.53 -11.34 3.58
CA VAL A 34 10.70 -9.99 4.15
C VAL A 34 11.86 -9.93 5.14
N ALA A 35 12.12 -11.00 5.90
CA ALA A 35 13.26 -11.07 6.80
C ALA A 35 14.59 -11.05 6.03
N LYS A 36 14.68 -11.85 4.97
CA LYS A 36 15.85 -11.91 4.06
C LYS A 36 16.16 -10.54 3.46
N TYR A 37 15.17 -9.88 2.85
CA TYR A 37 15.39 -8.59 2.19
C TYR A 37 15.63 -7.46 3.19
N HIS A 38 14.95 -7.45 4.34
CA HIS A 38 15.18 -6.44 5.37
C HIS A 38 16.64 -6.45 5.87
N GLN A 39 17.18 -7.64 6.14
CA GLN A 39 18.59 -7.79 6.53
C GLN A 39 19.55 -7.28 5.45
N GLN A 40 19.29 -7.63 4.18
CA GLN A 40 20.08 -7.13 3.05
C GLN A 40 20.03 -5.61 2.94
N PHE A 41 18.87 -4.98 3.13
CA PHE A 41 18.74 -3.53 3.11
C PHE A 41 19.56 -2.87 4.22
N ILE A 42 19.49 -3.38 5.46
CA ILE A 42 20.31 -2.87 6.58
C ILE A 42 21.80 -2.93 6.25
N GLU A 43 22.27 -4.05 5.71
CA GLU A 43 23.67 -4.21 5.30
C GLU A 43 24.07 -3.25 4.18
N CYS A 44 23.20 -3.05 3.19
CA CYS A 44 23.41 -2.09 2.11
C CYS A 44 23.50 -0.65 2.65
N TRP A 45 22.60 -0.24 3.54
CA TRP A 45 22.64 1.10 4.15
C TRP A 45 23.94 1.32 4.91
N LYS A 46 24.38 0.32 5.68
CA LYS A 46 25.67 0.37 6.38
C LYS A 46 26.85 0.52 5.41
N LYS A 47 26.87 -0.25 4.31
CA LYS A 47 27.94 -0.17 3.28
C LYS A 47 27.94 1.16 2.53
N LEU A 48 26.77 1.76 2.31
CA LEU A 48 26.62 3.06 1.68
C LEU A 48 26.91 4.24 2.64
N GLY A 49 27.11 3.97 3.93
CA GLY A 49 27.34 5.01 4.94
C GLY A 49 26.09 5.83 5.27
N ILE A 50 24.89 5.28 5.04
CA ILE A 50 23.62 5.93 5.39
C ILE A 50 23.29 5.62 6.85
N SER A 51 23.11 6.66 7.66
CA SER A 51 22.78 6.56 9.08
C SER A 51 21.34 7.02 9.32
N PHE A 52 20.48 6.09 9.70
CA PHE A 52 19.13 6.38 10.22
C PHE A 52 19.17 6.41 11.74
N ASP A 53 18.36 7.27 12.36
CA ASP A 53 18.07 7.21 13.80
C ASP A 53 17.26 5.95 14.13
N LEU A 54 16.42 5.51 13.19
CA LEU A 54 15.79 4.19 13.21
C LEU A 54 15.47 3.71 11.78
N PHE A 55 15.89 2.48 11.46
CA PHE A 55 15.44 1.77 10.27
C PHE A 55 14.63 0.53 10.70
N THR A 56 13.31 0.61 10.68
CA THR A 56 12.37 -0.42 11.19
C THR A 56 11.66 -1.18 10.06
N THR A 57 10.54 -1.83 10.34
CA THR A 57 9.66 -2.45 9.34
C THR A 57 8.17 -2.22 9.64
N THR A 58 7.33 -2.34 8.62
CA THR A 58 5.86 -2.31 8.80
C THR A 58 5.31 -3.60 9.41
N GLY A 59 6.12 -4.66 9.55
CA GLY A 59 5.73 -5.91 10.19
C GLY A 59 5.76 -5.88 11.73
N THR A 60 6.08 -4.74 12.36
CA THR A 60 6.15 -4.65 13.83
C THR A 60 4.76 -4.54 14.48
N PRO A 61 4.60 -5.02 15.74
CA PRO A 61 3.38 -4.78 16.51
C PRO A 61 3.09 -3.29 16.73
N ASN A 62 4.13 -2.46 16.86
CA ASN A 62 4.00 -1.01 16.98
C ASN A 62 3.35 -0.41 15.72
N HIS A 63 3.79 -0.81 14.53
CA HIS A 63 3.18 -0.36 13.30
C HIS A 63 1.71 -0.78 13.17
N THR A 64 1.40 -2.04 13.50
CA THR A 64 0.02 -2.56 13.54
C THR A 64 -0.88 -1.71 14.43
N GLN A 65 -0.44 -1.40 15.65
CA GLN A 65 -1.21 -0.60 16.60
C GLN A 65 -1.47 0.82 16.08
N VAL A 66 -0.43 1.51 15.58
CA VAL A 66 -0.58 2.88 15.06
C VAL A 66 -1.49 2.92 13.83
N THR A 67 -1.41 1.91 12.96
CA THR A 67 -2.30 1.77 11.81
C THR A 67 -3.75 1.53 12.24
N HIS A 68 -3.98 0.67 13.24
CA HIS A 68 -5.32 0.47 13.82
C HIS A 68 -5.89 1.75 14.43
N ASP A 69 -5.09 2.52 15.17
CA ASP A 69 -5.53 3.78 15.79
C ASP A 69 -6.02 4.79 14.72
N ILE A 70 -5.24 4.97 13.65
CA ILE A 70 -5.61 5.87 12.53
C ILE A 70 -6.85 5.34 11.82
N PHE A 71 -6.89 4.04 11.53
CA PHE A 71 -8.01 3.41 10.86
C PHE A 71 -9.31 3.60 11.63
N LEU A 72 -9.32 3.27 12.92
CA LEU A 72 -10.49 3.41 13.79
C LEU A 72 -10.91 4.88 13.94
N THR A 73 -9.95 5.80 14.03
CA THR A 73 -10.25 7.24 14.08
C THR A 73 -10.92 7.74 12.80
N LEU A 74 -10.46 7.29 11.63
CA LEU A 74 -11.07 7.67 10.35
C LEU A 74 -12.45 7.03 10.17
N LEU A 75 -12.64 5.81 10.68
CA LEU A 75 -13.92 5.12 10.68
C LEU A 75 -14.94 5.84 11.57
N ASP A 76 -14.58 6.16 12.81
CA ASP A 76 -15.42 6.90 13.77
C ASP A 76 -15.85 8.27 13.22
N LYS A 77 -14.94 8.95 12.51
CA LYS A 77 -15.21 10.25 11.85
C LYS A 77 -15.99 10.14 10.53
N GLY A 78 -16.40 8.95 10.11
CA GLY A 78 -17.18 8.75 8.88
C GLY A 78 -16.40 8.90 7.56
N TYR A 79 -15.06 8.90 7.63
CA TYR A 79 -14.20 8.92 6.44
C TYR A 79 -13.94 7.53 5.86
N ILE A 80 -14.32 6.47 6.56
CA ILE A 80 -14.29 5.10 6.04
C ILE A 80 -15.71 4.57 5.95
N TYR A 81 -16.07 3.95 4.82
CA TYR A 81 -17.39 3.36 4.61
C TYR A 81 -17.28 2.01 3.88
N LYS A 82 -18.31 1.17 4.01
CA LYS A 82 -18.39 -0.12 3.30
C LYS A 82 -18.98 0.09 1.90
N ASP A 83 -18.39 -0.55 0.90
CA ASP A 83 -18.93 -0.63 -0.45
C ASP A 83 -18.46 -1.92 -1.13
N LYS A 84 -19.09 -2.27 -2.26
CA LYS A 84 -18.77 -3.46 -3.03
C LYS A 84 -17.96 -3.09 -4.26
N MET A 85 -16.98 -3.92 -4.61
CA MET A 85 -16.29 -3.82 -5.89
C MET A 85 -16.21 -5.18 -6.57
N LEU A 86 -16.24 -5.16 -7.91
CA LEU A 86 -16.00 -6.34 -8.71
C LEU A 86 -14.50 -6.65 -8.73
N GLN A 87 -14.17 -7.91 -8.46
CA GLN A 87 -12.81 -8.44 -8.52
C GLN A 87 -12.79 -9.78 -9.22
N ALA A 88 -11.67 -10.11 -9.84
CA ALA A 88 -11.45 -11.42 -10.43
C ALA A 88 -11.31 -12.48 -9.32
N TYR A 89 -12.03 -13.58 -9.42
CA TYR A 89 -11.96 -14.72 -8.50
C TYR A 89 -11.55 -15.98 -9.25
N CYS A 90 -10.55 -16.69 -8.74
CA CYS A 90 -10.12 -17.96 -9.30
C CYS A 90 -10.85 -19.11 -8.60
N PRO A 91 -11.69 -19.89 -9.30
CA PRO A 91 -12.42 -21.00 -8.69
C PRO A 91 -11.51 -22.16 -8.27
N LYS A 92 -10.36 -22.33 -8.95
CA LYS A 92 -9.40 -23.40 -8.65
C LYS A 92 -8.50 -23.06 -7.45
N CYS A 93 -8.02 -21.82 -7.36
CA CYS A 93 -7.22 -21.34 -6.23
C CYS A 93 -8.07 -20.89 -5.04
N GLN A 94 -9.40 -20.84 -5.21
CA GLN A 94 -10.38 -20.40 -4.22
C GLN A 94 -10.04 -19.07 -3.55
N ARG A 95 -9.61 -18.09 -4.35
CA ARG A 95 -9.21 -16.76 -3.88
C ARG A 95 -9.51 -15.68 -4.90
N PHE A 96 -9.69 -14.47 -4.41
CA PHE A 96 -9.66 -13.27 -5.24
C PHE A 96 -8.23 -13.04 -5.77
N LEU A 97 -8.16 -12.55 -7.00
CA LEU A 97 -6.93 -12.27 -7.70
C LEU A 97 -6.73 -10.75 -7.71
N PRO A 98 -5.72 -10.22 -6.99
CA PRO A 98 -5.22 -8.88 -7.24
C PRO A 98 -4.85 -8.71 -8.72
N ASP A 99 -4.87 -7.49 -9.25
CA ASP A 99 -4.66 -7.23 -10.68
C ASP A 99 -3.40 -7.88 -11.26
N ARG A 100 -2.32 -8.01 -10.45
CA ARG A 100 -1.07 -8.68 -10.84
C ARG A 100 -1.15 -10.20 -10.97
N TYR A 101 -2.17 -10.83 -10.39
CA TYR A 101 -2.45 -12.25 -10.52
C TYR A 101 -3.39 -12.56 -11.70
N VAL A 102 -3.85 -11.52 -12.40
CA VAL A 102 -4.68 -11.64 -13.59
C VAL A 102 -3.82 -11.33 -14.82
N GLU A 103 -3.78 -12.28 -15.75
CA GLU A 103 -3.13 -12.12 -17.04
C GLU A 103 -4.12 -12.33 -18.18
N GLY A 104 -3.85 -11.72 -19.32
CA GLY A 104 -4.65 -11.90 -20.53
C GLY A 104 -4.05 -11.20 -21.73
N THR A 105 -4.81 -11.18 -22.82
CA THR A 105 -4.41 -10.56 -24.07
C THR A 105 -4.76 -9.07 -24.07
N CYS A 106 -3.74 -8.22 -24.22
CA CYS A 106 -3.88 -6.77 -24.31
C CYS A 106 -4.78 -6.39 -25.50
N PRO A 107 -5.88 -5.64 -25.26
CA PRO A 107 -6.81 -5.28 -26.33
C PRO A 107 -6.21 -4.29 -27.34
N TYR A 108 -5.13 -3.60 -26.98
CA TYR A 108 -4.52 -2.55 -27.81
C TYR A 108 -3.39 -3.04 -28.71
N CYS A 109 -2.58 -4.01 -28.26
CA CYS A 109 -1.39 -4.46 -28.98
C CYS A 109 -1.28 -5.98 -29.17
N GLY A 110 -2.26 -6.75 -28.67
CA GLY A 110 -2.31 -8.21 -28.81
C GLY A 110 -1.30 -8.97 -27.97
N PHE A 111 -0.61 -8.33 -27.01
CA PHE A 111 0.31 -9.03 -26.12
C PHE A 111 -0.45 -9.98 -25.18
N THR A 112 -0.15 -11.27 -25.25
CA THR A 112 -0.94 -12.35 -24.59
C THR A 112 -0.69 -12.51 -23.09
N LYS A 113 0.32 -11.83 -22.54
CA LYS A 113 0.70 -11.87 -21.11
C LYS A 113 0.60 -10.49 -20.47
N ALA A 114 -0.39 -9.68 -20.88
CA ALA A 114 -0.62 -8.38 -20.27
C ALA A 114 -1.23 -8.57 -18.88
N ARG A 115 -0.76 -7.78 -17.92
CA ARG A 115 -1.21 -7.83 -16.52
C ARG A 115 -2.46 -6.99 -16.35
N GLY A 116 -3.24 -7.28 -15.30
CA GLY A 116 -4.51 -6.61 -15.02
C GLY A 116 -4.39 -5.10 -14.81
N ASP A 117 -3.22 -4.59 -14.41
CA ASP A 117 -2.95 -3.17 -14.14
C ASP A 117 -2.20 -2.45 -15.28
N GLU A 118 -1.35 -3.15 -16.03
CA GLU A 118 -0.52 -2.57 -17.09
C GLU A 118 -0.10 -3.60 -18.14
N CYS A 119 0.01 -3.17 -19.40
CA CYS A 119 0.62 -3.98 -20.45
C CYS A 119 2.14 -3.74 -20.54
N ASP A 120 2.94 -4.75 -20.20
CA ASP A 120 4.41 -4.67 -20.25
C ASP A 120 5.00 -4.42 -21.65
N LYS A 121 4.22 -4.67 -22.72
CA LYS A 121 4.68 -4.43 -24.10
C LYS A 121 4.44 -3.00 -24.60
N CYS A 122 3.30 -2.39 -24.27
CA CYS A 122 2.94 -1.06 -24.78
C CYS A 122 2.82 0.01 -23.70
N GLY A 123 3.00 -0.34 -22.43
CA GLY A 123 2.96 0.57 -21.28
C GLY A 123 1.59 1.18 -21.01
N LYS A 124 0.52 0.69 -21.65
CA LYS A 124 -0.83 1.21 -21.39
C LYS A 124 -1.35 0.69 -20.06
N PRO A 125 -1.94 1.55 -19.21
CA PRO A 125 -2.69 1.09 -18.06
C PRO A 125 -3.89 0.29 -18.55
N LEU A 126 -4.19 -0.79 -17.83
CA LEU A 126 -5.31 -1.68 -18.13
C LEU A 126 -6.17 -1.84 -16.89
N SER A 127 -7.42 -2.21 -17.12
CA SER A 127 -8.26 -2.84 -16.10
C SER A 127 -8.42 -4.32 -16.42
N PRO A 128 -8.52 -5.22 -15.42
CA PRO A 128 -8.73 -6.64 -15.66
C PRO A 128 -9.94 -6.92 -16.56
N VAL A 129 -11.00 -6.11 -16.46
CA VAL A 129 -12.22 -6.27 -17.29
C VAL A 129 -12.00 -5.99 -18.78
N GLU A 130 -10.93 -5.29 -19.16
CA GLU A 130 -10.60 -4.96 -20.54
C GLU A 130 -9.75 -6.04 -21.23
N LEU A 131 -9.13 -6.93 -20.45
CA LEU A 131 -8.31 -8.00 -20.98
C LEU A 131 -9.18 -9.03 -21.72
N LYS A 132 -8.64 -9.59 -22.81
CA LYS A 132 -9.24 -10.74 -23.49
C LYS A 132 -8.62 -12.02 -22.93
N GLU A 133 -9.37 -13.12 -22.91
CA GLU A 133 -8.86 -14.43 -22.47
C GLU A 133 -8.18 -14.39 -21.09
N LEU A 134 -8.86 -13.79 -20.12
CA LEU A 134 -8.34 -13.71 -18.76
C LEU A 134 -8.03 -15.11 -18.23
N HIS A 135 -6.89 -15.23 -17.57
CA HIS A 135 -6.49 -16.42 -16.85
C HIS A 135 -5.75 -16.04 -15.57
N CYS A 136 -5.88 -16.89 -14.56
CA CYS A 136 -5.12 -16.78 -13.34
C CYS A 136 -3.63 -17.06 -13.61
N HIS A 137 -2.74 -16.16 -13.22
CA HIS A 137 -1.29 -16.34 -13.37
C HIS A 137 -0.77 -17.61 -12.68
N LEU A 138 -1.41 -18.02 -11.57
CA LEU A 138 -0.97 -19.17 -10.76
C LEU A 138 -1.33 -20.53 -11.37
N CYS A 139 -2.53 -20.66 -11.92
CA CYS A 139 -3.09 -21.97 -12.29
C CYS A 139 -3.72 -22.00 -13.68
N SER A 140 -3.63 -20.90 -14.42
CA SER A 140 -4.14 -20.69 -15.78
C SER A 140 -5.66 -20.88 -15.94
N THR A 141 -6.40 -21.00 -14.83
CA THR A 141 -7.86 -21.13 -14.86
C THR A 141 -8.50 -19.77 -15.16
N PRO A 142 -9.50 -19.69 -16.06
CA PRO A 142 -10.23 -18.46 -16.31
C PRO A 142 -10.91 -17.95 -15.02
N PRO A 143 -10.62 -16.73 -14.57
CA PRO A 143 -11.30 -16.16 -13.42
C PRO A 143 -12.72 -15.74 -13.80
N ARG A 144 -13.59 -15.66 -12.79
CA ARG A 144 -14.92 -15.04 -12.91
C ARG A 144 -14.94 -13.76 -12.07
N PHE A 145 -15.70 -12.76 -12.50
CA PHE A 145 -15.85 -11.55 -11.69
C PHE A 145 -16.88 -11.79 -10.59
N GLU A 146 -16.48 -11.54 -9.34
CA GLU A 146 -17.33 -11.62 -8.17
C GLU A 146 -17.31 -10.29 -7.42
N SER A 147 -18.41 -9.99 -6.73
CA SER A 147 -18.52 -8.81 -5.87
C SER A 147 -17.90 -9.12 -4.51
N SER A 148 -16.89 -8.36 -4.11
CA SER A 148 -16.29 -8.40 -2.77
C SER A 148 -16.61 -7.11 -2.00
N GLU A 149 -16.99 -7.22 -0.73
CA GLU A 149 -17.20 -6.05 0.14
C GLU A 149 -15.85 -5.54 0.66
N HIS A 150 -15.63 -4.23 0.58
CA HIS A 150 -14.42 -3.55 1.02
C HIS A 150 -14.75 -2.31 1.84
N LEU A 151 -13.81 -1.92 2.69
CA LEU A 151 -13.81 -0.59 3.31
C LEU A 151 -13.08 0.38 2.40
N PHE A 152 -13.71 1.53 2.15
CA PHE A 152 -13.24 2.61 1.29
C PHE A 152 -12.92 3.85 2.12
N LEU A 153 -11.79 4.48 1.83
CA LEU A 153 -11.46 5.82 2.29
C LEU A 153 -12.18 6.83 1.40
N ARG A 154 -12.95 7.72 2.03
CA ARG A 154 -13.67 8.84 1.41
C ARG A 154 -12.72 9.98 1.04
N LEU A 155 -11.72 9.68 0.21
CA LEU A 155 -10.69 10.61 -0.23
C LEU A 155 -11.28 11.84 -0.92
N SER A 156 -12.39 11.67 -1.63
CA SER A 156 -13.15 12.75 -2.26
C SER A 156 -13.52 13.87 -1.27
N SER A 157 -13.78 13.55 0.00
CA SER A 157 -14.14 14.55 1.03
C SER A 157 -12.99 15.46 1.44
N PHE A 158 -11.76 15.16 1.02
CA PHE A 158 -10.58 15.98 1.28
C PHE A 158 -10.21 16.90 0.09
N GLN A 159 -10.94 16.83 -1.03
CA GLN A 159 -10.67 17.58 -2.26
C GLN A 159 -10.41 19.07 -1.99
N ASP A 160 -11.37 19.78 -1.38
CA ASP A 160 -11.28 21.23 -1.20
C ASP A 160 -10.21 21.63 -0.20
N LYS A 161 -10.07 20.87 0.89
CA LYS A 161 -9.05 21.10 1.92
C LYS A 161 -7.65 20.92 1.35
N LEU A 162 -7.43 19.87 0.56
CA LEU A 162 -6.15 19.62 -0.11
C LEU A 162 -5.87 20.69 -1.16
N ALA A 163 -6.88 21.08 -1.96
CA ALA A 163 -6.73 22.13 -2.95
C ALA A 163 -6.36 23.48 -2.29
N ALA A 164 -6.98 23.82 -1.16
CA ALA A 164 -6.62 25.02 -0.39
C ALA A 164 -5.18 24.94 0.14
N TRP A 165 -4.82 23.83 0.79
CA TRP A 165 -3.49 23.63 1.35
C TRP A 165 -2.39 23.65 0.28
N ILE A 166 -2.62 23.05 -0.89
CA ILE A 166 -1.64 23.01 -2.00
C ILE A 166 -1.36 24.39 -2.58
N LYS A 167 -2.33 25.32 -2.58
CA LYS A 167 -2.11 26.71 -3.04
C LYS A 167 -1.04 27.43 -2.22
N GLU A 168 -0.88 27.06 -0.95
CA GLU A 168 0.08 27.67 -0.03
C GLU A 168 1.51 27.12 -0.21
N GLN A 169 1.69 26.02 -0.95
CA GLN A 169 2.97 25.33 -1.11
C GLN A 169 3.87 25.96 -2.19
N THR A 170 4.14 27.27 -2.04
CA THR A 170 4.92 28.08 -2.99
C THR A 170 6.38 27.61 -3.17
N HIS A 171 6.88 26.82 -2.22
CA HIS A 171 8.24 26.29 -2.22
C HIS A 171 8.39 24.97 -3.00
N TRP A 172 7.30 24.35 -3.46
CA TRP A 172 7.35 23.09 -4.20
C TRP A 172 7.89 23.28 -5.60
N ARG A 173 8.55 22.23 -6.11
CA ARG A 173 9.02 22.21 -7.51
C ARG A 173 7.82 22.28 -8.46
N ARG A 174 7.95 23.07 -9.53
CA ARG A 174 6.86 23.34 -10.49
C ARG A 174 6.22 22.08 -11.09
N ASN A 175 7.02 21.06 -11.39
CA ASN A 175 6.52 19.78 -11.92
C ASN A 175 5.69 18.99 -10.90
N VAL A 176 6.07 19.03 -9.61
CA VAL A 176 5.30 18.40 -8.52
C VAL A 176 3.95 19.08 -8.39
N LEU A 177 3.94 20.42 -8.30
CA LEU A 177 2.70 21.20 -8.24
C LEU A 177 1.80 20.93 -9.46
N GLY A 178 2.36 20.93 -10.67
CA GLY A 178 1.61 20.66 -11.90
C GLY A 178 0.93 19.29 -11.88
N SER A 179 1.66 18.24 -11.51
CA SER A 179 1.10 16.87 -11.40
C SER A 179 0.06 16.76 -10.30
N THR A 180 0.29 17.36 -9.13
CA THR A 180 -0.66 17.37 -8.03
C THR A 180 -1.96 18.08 -8.43
N TRP A 181 -1.88 19.25 -9.08
CA TRP A 181 -3.06 19.96 -9.58
C TRP A 181 -3.81 19.18 -10.64
N LYS A 182 -3.11 18.45 -11.53
CA LYS A 182 -3.75 17.57 -12.50
C LYS A 182 -4.64 16.54 -11.79
N PHE A 183 -4.13 15.84 -10.78
CA PHE A 183 -4.92 14.88 -10.01
C PHE A 183 -6.10 15.51 -9.28
N LEU A 184 -5.92 16.70 -8.70
CA LEU A 184 -7.02 17.41 -8.03
C LEU A 184 -8.09 17.87 -9.03
N ASN A 185 -7.71 18.35 -10.21
CA ASN A 185 -8.64 18.81 -11.24
C ASN A 185 -9.42 17.66 -11.88
N GLU A 186 -8.86 16.44 -11.91
CA GLU A 186 -9.56 15.22 -12.33
C GLU A 186 -10.61 14.74 -11.30
N GLY A 187 -10.55 15.26 -10.08
CA GLY A 187 -11.42 14.88 -8.96
C GLY A 187 -10.88 13.66 -8.20
N LEU A 188 -10.67 13.83 -6.90
CA LEU A 188 -10.28 12.75 -6.01
C LEU A 188 -11.40 11.73 -5.89
N ARG A 189 -11.06 10.48 -6.17
CA ARG A 189 -11.97 9.34 -6.11
C ARG A 189 -11.68 8.53 -4.85
N ASP A 190 -12.73 8.00 -4.25
CA ASP A 190 -12.63 7.14 -3.08
C ASP A 190 -11.87 5.84 -3.43
N ARG A 191 -11.22 5.25 -2.43
CA ARG A 191 -10.27 4.14 -2.62
C ARG A 191 -10.53 3.03 -1.61
N ALA A 192 -10.63 1.80 -2.09
CA ALA A 192 -10.65 0.63 -1.23
C ALA A 192 -9.33 0.51 -0.46
N ILE A 193 -9.40 0.48 0.87
CA ILE A 193 -8.25 0.38 1.80
C ILE A 193 -8.15 -1.00 2.46
N THR A 194 -8.88 -1.98 1.93
CA THR A 194 -8.81 -3.39 2.35
C THR A 194 -8.56 -4.28 1.14
N ARG A 195 -7.97 -5.45 1.34
CA ARG A 195 -7.69 -6.44 0.29
C ARG A 195 -8.02 -7.85 0.76
N ASP A 196 -8.46 -8.67 -0.19
CA ASP A 196 -8.64 -10.11 -0.04
C ASP A 196 -7.26 -10.81 -0.15
N LEU A 197 -6.48 -10.70 0.92
CA LEU A 197 -5.14 -11.27 1.05
C LEU A 197 -4.99 -11.86 2.45
N ASP A 198 -4.15 -12.87 2.60
CA ASP A 198 -3.86 -13.45 3.92
C ASP A 198 -2.67 -12.76 4.61
N TRP A 199 -1.78 -12.12 3.83
CA TRP A 199 -0.57 -11.45 4.28
C TRP A 199 -0.77 -9.94 4.42
N GLY A 200 -0.55 -9.40 5.62
CA GLY A 200 -0.72 -7.97 5.93
C GLY A 200 -1.22 -7.72 7.34
N ILE A 201 -1.58 -6.47 7.62
CA ILE A 201 -2.21 -6.05 8.87
C ILE A 201 -3.69 -6.44 8.86
N THR A 202 -4.18 -7.05 9.93
CA THR A 202 -5.60 -7.39 10.09
C THR A 202 -6.48 -6.15 10.13
N VAL A 203 -7.71 -6.26 9.63
CA VAL A 203 -8.67 -5.15 9.67
C VAL A 203 -9.40 -5.16 11.02
N PRO A 204 -9.35 -4.09 11.84
CA PRO A 204 -10.00 -4.05 13.16
C PRO A 204 -11.50 -3.73 13.02
N GLN A 205 -12.23 -4.49 12.19
CA GLN A 205 -13.65 -4.30 11.93
C GLN A 205 -14.34 -5.65 11.75
N SER A 206 -15.47 -5.85 12.43
CA SER A 206 -16.23 -7.10 12.33
C SER A 206 -16.75 -7.34 10.90
N GLY A 207 -16.61 -8.59 10.43
CA GLY A 207 -16.91 -9.04 9.08
C GLY A 207 -15.76 -8.90 8.08
N PHE A 208 -14.59 -8.44 8.52
CA PHE A 208 -13.38 -8.24 7.69
C PHE A 208 -12.20 -9.08 8.18
N GLU A 209 -12.44 -10.14 8.95
CA GLU A 209 -11.42 -10.99 9.58
C GLU A 209 -10.50 -11.68 8.55
N CYS A 210 -11.07 -12.05 7.39
CA CYS A 210 -10.35 -12.67 6.28
C CYS A 210 -9.71 -11.64 5.32
N LYS A 211 -9.71 -10.34 5.66
CA LYS A 211 -9.15 -9.28 4.84
C LYS A 211 -7.95 -8.64 5.53
N ARG A 212 -7.14 -7.91 4.76
CA ARG A 212 -6.01 -7.13 5.26
C ARG A 212 -6.13 -5.67 4.86
N ILE A 213 -5.57 -4.79 5.69
CA ILE A 213 -5.42 -3.38 5.35
C ILE A 213 -4.51 -3.30 4.12
N TYR A 214 -4.93 -2.49 3.15
CA TYR A 214 -4.17 -2.33 1.91
C TYR A 214 -2.83 -1.64 2.19
N VAL A 215 -1.73 -2.21 1.68
CA VAL A 215 -0.37 -1.71 1.91
C VAL A 215 -0.22 -0.21 1.62
N TRP A 216 -0.86 0.33 0.59
CA TRP A 216 -0.77 1.78 0.30
C TRP A 216 -1.43 2.68 1.34
N PHE A 217 -2.36 2.15 2.14
CA PHE A 217 -2.94 2.88 3.26
C PHE A 217 -2.03 2.86 4.48
N GLU A 218 -1.42 1.71 4.81
CA GLU A 218 -0.60 1.55 6.01
C GLU A 218 0.87 1.95 5.82
N ALA A 219 1.46 1.78 4.64
CA ALA A 219 2.88 2.03 4.42
C ALA A 219 3.28 3.49 4.70
N VAL A 220 2.41 4.46 4.36
CA VAL A 220 2.64 5.88 4.67
C VAL A 220 2.54 6.18 6.17
N ILE A 221 1.78 5.38 6.92
CA ILE A 221 1.71 5.42 8.39
C ILE A 221 3.03 4.90 9.00
N GLY A 222 3.79 4.10 8.25
CA GLY A 222 5.13 3.60 8.58
C GLY A 222 6.08 4.68 9.11
N TYR A 223 6.02 5.90 8.57
CA TYR A 223 6.87 7.01 9.02
C TYR A 223 6.51 7.50 10.43
N LEU A 224 5.20 7.61 10.73
CA LEU A 224 4.73 7.97 12.06
C LEU A 224 5.03 6.85 13.06
N SER A 225 4.75 5.59 12.69
CA SER A 225 5.02 4.46 13.58
C SER A 225 6.51 4.31 13.87
N ALA A 226 7.39 4.52 12.87
CA ALA A 226 8.84 4.50 13.08
C ALA A 226 9.28 5.61 14.03
N SER A 227 8.71 6.81 13.91
CA SER A 227 9.01 7.92 14.84
C SER A 227 8.58 7.59 16.27
N LYS A 228 7.38 7.01 16.44
CA LYS A 228 6.88 6.53 17.75
C LYS A 228 7.73 5.40 18.32
N GLU A 229 8.18 4.47 17.48
CA GLU A 229 9.06 3.37 17.89
C GLU A 229 10.42 3.89 18.33
N TRP A 230 11.01 4.83 17.58
CA TRP A 230 12.25 5.50 17.96
C TRP A 230 12.12 6.15 19.33
N ALA A 231 11.04 6.90 19.58
CA ALA A 231 10.79 7.57 20.84
C ALA A 231 10.75 6.58 22.04
N LYS A 232 10.01 5.47 21.88
CA LYS A 232 9.96 4.37 22.86
C LYS A 232 11.34 3.76 23.14
N LEU A 233 12.11 3.46 22.09
CA LEU A 233 13.45 2.88 22.21
C LEU A 233 14.45 3.82 22.92
N HIS A 234 14.20 5.13 22.88
CA HIS A 234 15.05 6.15 23.51
C HIS A 234 14.56 6.58 24.90
N GLY A 235 13.53 5.92 25.44
CA GLY A 235 13.06 6.12 26.82
C GLY A 235 12.15 7.34 27.04
N ASP A 236 11.69 7.98 25.97
CA ASP A 236 10.68 9.05 26.02
C ASP A 236 9.63 8.83 24.93
N ASP A 237 8.53 8.16 25.30
CA ASP A 237 7.40 7.84 24.43
C ASP A 237 6.73 9.07 23.78
N THR A 238 7.03 10.28 24.24
CA THR A 238 6.47 11.52 23.71
C THR A 238 7.42 12.28 22.78
N ALA A 239 8.70 11.90 22.73
CA ALA A 239 9.73 12.62 21.96
C ALA A 239 9.40 12.74 20.46
N TRP A 240 8.64 11.81 19.89
CA TRP A 240 8.20 11.87 18.49
C TRP A 240 7.28 13.07 18.20
N GLN A 241 6.56 13.57 19.20
CA GLN A 241 5.58 14.65 19.03
C GLN A 241 6.25 15.93 18.54
N ALA A 242 7.48 16.22 18.98
CA ALA A 242 8.24 17.39 18.54
C ALA A 242 8.50 17.43 17.02
N PHE A 243 8.28 16.33 16.30
CA PHE A 243 8.47 16.22 14.85
C PHE A 243 7.15 16.11 14.07
N TRP A 244 6.02 15.86 14.74
CA TRP A 244 4.72 15.58 14.11
C TRP A 244 3.59 16.52 14.56
N HIS A 245 3.80 17.31 15.63
CA HIS A 245 2.85 18.27 16.19
C HIS A 245 3.33 19.71 16.05
#